data_AF-A0A967AHU2-F1
#
_entry.id   AF-A0A967AHU2-F1
#
_cell.length_a   1.000
_cell.length_b   1.000
_cell.length_c   1.000
_cell.angle_alpha   90.00
_cell.angle_beta   90.00
_cell.angle_gamma   90.00
#
_symmetry.space_group_name_H-M   'P 1'
#
loop_
_entity.id
_entity.type
_entity.pdbx_description
1 polymer ?
#
loop_
_entity_poly.entity_id
_entity_poly.type
_entity_poly.pdbx_seq_one_letter_code
_entity_poly.pdbx_strand_id
1 'polypeptide(L)'
;SPQTIYAEVVNTDNECPSSTQVTFEITVNPLPLVDISNMDGSVICIDRETGEIVSAPTLDTGLNANDYEFEWFLDGEELAFTGSALTVEEAGLYEVIVVDLATSNSTE
;
A
#
# COMPACT_ATOMS: atom_id res chain seq x y z
N SER A 1 6.65 -3.47 -14.50
CA SER A 1 7.20 -3.95 -15.79
C SER A 1 8.07 -5.16 -15.49
N PRO A 2 7.90 -6.30 -16.18
CA PRO A 2 8.82 -7.42 -16.05
C PRO A 2 10.20 -7.03 -16.61
N GLN A 3 11.24 -7.58 -16.00
CA GLN A 3 12.64 -7.46 -16.41
C GLN A 3 13.17 -8.84 -16.76
N THR A 4 13.76 -8.98 -17.94
CA THR A 4 14.38 -10.23 -18.40
C THR A 4 15.84 -10.28 -17.96
N ILE A 5 16.24 -11.34 -17.26
CA ILE A 5 17.63 -11.64 -16.94
C ILE A 5 18.14 -12.76 -17.85
N TYR A 6 19.37 -12.59 -18.34
CA TYR A 6 20.07 -13.56 -19.17
C TYR A 6 21.22 -14.18 -18.38
N ALA A 7 21.22 -15.50 -18.27
CA ALA A 7 22.32 -16.28 -17.72
C ALA A 7 23.03 -17.03 -18.84
N GLU A 8 24.35 -16.88 -18.92
CA GLU A 8 25.21 -17.59 -19.85
C GLU A 8 26.44 -18.16 -19.14
N VAL A 9 27.01 -19.23 -19.69
CA VAL A 9 28.23 -19.84 -19.17
C VAL A 9 29.40 -19.37 -20.01
N VAL A 10 30.44 -18.83 -19.38
CA VAL A 10 31.66 -18.38 -20.06
C VAL A 10 32.81 -19.31 -19.70
N ASN A 11 33.55 -19.77 -20.71
CA ASN A 11 34.78 -20.53 -20.49
C ASN A 11 35.89 -19.59 -20.01
N THR A 12 36.50 -19.88 -18.86
CA THR A 12 37.50 -19.00 -18.23
C THR A 12 38.88 -19.01 -18.89
N ASP A 13 39.17 -20.01 -19.72
CA ASP A 13 40.48 -20.14 -20.39
C ASP A 13 40.53 -19.34 -21.71
N ASN A 14 39.37 -19.09 -22.34
CA ASN A 14 39.28 -18.45 -23.65
C ASN A 14 38.18 -17.40 -23.77
N GLU A 15 37.47 -17.09 -22.68
CA GLU A 15 36.42 -16.07 -22.57
C GLU A 15 35.24 -16.26 -23.55
N CYS A 16 35.09 -17.45 -24.13
CA CYS A 16 33.99 -17.74 -25.07
C CYS A 16 32.70 -18.08 -24.31
N PRO A 17 31.56 -17.42 -24.63
CA PRO A 17 30.27 -17.75 -24.05
C PRO A 17 29.64 -19.02 -24.67
N SER A 18 28.71 -19.63 -23.96
CA SER A 18 27.91 -20.75 -24.43
C SER A 18 27.01 -20.36 -25.61
N SER A 19 26.76 -21.30 -26.52
CA SER A 19 25.85 -21.09 -27.66
C SER A 19 24.36 -21.00 -27.27
N THR A 20 24.04 -21.32 -26.03
CA THR A 20 22.69 -21.24 -25.45
C THR A 20 22.71 -20.37 -24.21
N GLN A 21 21.66 -19.59 -24.01
CA GLN A 21 21.42 -18.80 -22.81
C GLN A 21 20.13 -19.25 -22.14
N VAL A 22 20.05 -19.06 -20.82
CA VAL A 22 18.82 -19.27 -20.04
C VAL A 22 18.28 -17.90 -19.66
N THR A 23 16.98 -17.71 -19.84
CA THR A 23 16.28 -16.47 -19.47
C THR A 23 15.25 -16.73 -18.40
N PHE A 24 15.12 -15.77 -17.49
CA PHE A 24 14.03 -15.75 -16.51
C PHE A 24 13.50 -14.33 -16.35
N GLU A 25 12.21 -14.23 -16.07
CA GLU A 25 11.50 -12.97 -15.89
C GLU A 25 11.41 -12.62 -14.41
N ILE A 26 11.80 -11.41 -14.05
CA ILE A 26 11.60 -10.85 -12.72
C ILE A 26 10.52 -9.78 -12.81
N THR A 27 9.47 -9.92 -12.01
CA THR A 27 8.47 -8.85 -11.84
C THR A 27 8.69 -8.17 -10.50
N VAL A 28 8.96 -6.87 -10.54
CA VAL A 28 9.03 -6.02 -9.34
C VAL A 28 7.68 -5.35 -9.15
N ASN A 29 7.01 -5.65 -8.04
CA ASN A 29 5.80 -4.96 -7.61
C ASN A 29 6.20 -3.75 -6.75
N PRO A 30 5.92 -2.51 -7.19
CA PRO A 30 6.21 -1.33 -6.39
C PRO A 30 5.33 -1.31 -5.14
N LEU A 31 5.82 -0.72 -4.05
CA LEU A 31 4.98 -0.47 -2.87
C LEU A 31 3.84 0.51 -3.21
N PRO A 32 2.67 0.38 -2.56
CA PRO A 32 1.61 1.36 -2.69
C PRO A 32 2.09 2.74 -2.27
N LEU A 33 1.75 3.74 -3.08
CA LEU A 33 1.90 5.16 -2.73
C LEU A 33 0.59 5.62 -2.10
N VAL A 34 0.58 5.73 -0.77
CA VAL A 34 -0.51 6.31 0.01
C VAL A 34 0.01 7.54 0.74
N ASP A 35 -0.71 8.65 0.63
CA ASP A 35 -0.42 9.89 1.34
C ASP A 35 -1.75 10.53 1.75
N ILE A 36 -2.03 10.51 3.05
CA ILE A 36 -3.22 11.11 3.65
C ILE A 36 -2.90 12.42 4.39
N SER A 37 -1.66 12.92 4.31
CA SER A 37 -1.21 14.12 5.03
C SER A 37 -1.91 15.41 4.57
N ASN A 38 -2.48 15.40 3.37
CA ASN A 38 -3.32 16.50 2.89
C ASN A 38 -4.62 16.69 3.70
N MET A 39 -4.96 15.72 4.55
CA MET A 39 -6.13 15.74 5.44
C MET A 39 -5.75 16.06 6.89
N ASP A 40 -4.48 16.35 7.17
CA ASP A 40 -4.02 16.80 8.47
C ASP A 40 -4.74 18.09 8.89
N GLY A 41 -5.18 18.15 10.14
CA GLY A 41 -5.92 19.29 10.68
C GLY A 41 -7.40 19.33 10.27
N SER A 42 -7.93 18.23 9.72
CA SER A 42 -9.38 18.06 9.54
C SER A 42 -10.13 18.21 10.87
N VAL A 43 -11.32 18.82 10.81
CA VAL A 43 -12.08 19.24 12.00
C VAL A 43 -13.39 18.46 12.10
N ILE A 44 -13.66 17.90 13.28
CA ILE A 44 -14.97 17.38 13.65
C ILE A 44 -15.81 18.52 14.22
N CYS A 45 -16.99 18.74 13.65
CA CYS A 45 -17.94 19.73 14.15
C CYS A 45 -18.94 19.06 15.09
N ILE A 46 -19.08 19.60 16.30
CA ILE A 46 -20.07 19.13 17.27
C ILE A 46 -21.05 20.25 17.63
N ASP A 47 -22.30 19.88 17.90
CA ASP A 47 -23.28 20.77 18.50
C ASP A 47 -22.88 21.02 19.96
N ARG A 48 -22.80 22.29 20.35
CA ARG A 48 -22.31 22.67 21.69
C ARG A 48 -23.33 22.36 22.80
N GLU A 49 -24.62 22.34 22.48
CA GLU A 49 -25.71 22.12 23.44
C GLU A 49 -25.97 20.62 23.64
N THR A 50 -25.99 19.83 22.55
CA THR A 50 -26.31 18.40 22.60
C THR A 50 -25.07 17.50 22.66
N GLY A 51 -23.91 18.00 22.21
CA GLY A 51 -22.69 17.19 22.07
C GLY A 51 -22.68 16.26 20.86
N GLU A 52 -23.71 16.30 20.01
CA GLU A 52 -23.82 15.45 18.83
C GLU A 52 -22.88 15.91 17.70
N ILE A 53 -22.39 14.97 16.91
CA ILE A 53 -21.58 15.26 15.73
C ILE A 53 -22.48 15.85 14.64
N VAL A 54 -22.16 17.07 14.22
CA VAL A 54 -22.82 17.79 13.12
C VAL A 54 -22.15 17.48 11.79
N SER A 55 -20.83 17.30 11.80
CA SER A 55 -20.05 16.93 10.62
C SER A 55 -18.75 16.26 11.03
N ALA A 56 -18.46 15.13 10.38
CA ALA A 56 -17.23 14.38 10.51
C ALA A 56 -16.48 14.39 9.16
N PRO A 57 -15.15 14.58 9.15
CA PRO A 57 -14.35 14.42 7.95
C PRO A 57 -14.18 12.94 7.59
N THR A 58 -13.88 12.69 6.32
CA THR A 58 -13.52 11.36 5.82
C THR A 58 -12.06 11.37 5.40
N LEU A 59 -11.28 10.45 5.97
CA LEU A 59 -9.91 10.16 5.55
C LEU A 59 -9.97 9.13 4.41
N ASP A 60 -9.73 9.57 3.18
CA ASP A 60 -9.75 8.72 1.98
C ASP A 60 -8.32 8.49 1.46
N THR A 61 -7.92 7.22 1.38
CA THR A 61 -6.61 6.83 0.83
C THR A 61 -6.53 7.02 -0.69
N GLY A 62 -7.67 7.13 -1.37
CA GLY A 62 -7.75 7.16 -2.84
C GLY A 62 -7.49 5.81 -3.51
N LEU A 63 -7.32 4.73 -2.74
CA LEU A 63 -7.00 3.39 -3.22
C LEU A 63 -8.25 2.50 -3.28
N ASN A 64 -8.24 1.53 -4.19
CA ASN A 64 -9.35 0.59 -4.39
C ASN A 64 -9.30 -0.57 -3.40
N ALA A 65 -10.39 -0.81 -2.66
CA ALA A 65 -10.50 -1.90 -1.69
C ALA A 65 -10.52 -3.32 -2.27
N ASN A 66 -10.52 -3.47 -3.60
CA ASN A 66 -10.31 -4.78 -4.23
C ASN A 66 -8.83 -5.08 -4.52
N ASP A 67 -8.00 -4.04 -4.58
CA ASP A 67 -6.58 -4.15 -4.93
C ASP A 67 -5.67 -4.03 -3.69
N TYR A 68 -6.21 -3.51 -2.58
CA TYR A 68 -5.47 -3.26 -1.35
C TYR A 68 -6.28 -3.65 -0.10
N GLU A 69 -5.56 -4.05 0.94
CA GLU A 69 -6.06 -4.17 2.31
C GLU A 69 -5.63 -2.96 3.16
N PHE A 70 -6.47 -2.58 4.12
CA PHE A 70 -6.29 -1.41 4.98
C PHE A 70 -6.41 -1.81 6.45
N GLU A 71 -5.48 -1.32 7.25
CA GLU A 71 -5.49 -1.43 8.70
C GLU A 71 -5.36 -0.02 9.29
N TRP A 72 -6.38 0.41 10.03
CA TRP A 72 -6.47 1.77 10.57
C TRP A 72 -6.16 1.78 12.05
N PHE A 73 -5.51 2.85 12.50
CA PHE A 73 -5.16 3.06 13.90
C PHE A 73 -5.65 4.44 14.36
N LEU A 74 -6.10 4.53 15.61
CA LEU A 74 -6.40 5.77 16.32
C LEU A 74 -5.50 5.84 17.56
N ASP A 75 -4.64 6.85 17.64
CA ASP A 75 -3.68 7.04 18.74
C ASP A 75 -2.85 5.78 19.04
N GLY A 76 -2.56 4.99 18.00
CA GLY A 76 -1.81 3.74 18.07
C GLY A 76 -2.63 2.48 18.40
N GLU A 77 -3.94 2.59 18.62
CA GLU A 77 -4.85 1.44 18.79
C GLU A 77 -5.50 1.05 17.46
N GLU A 78 -5.47 -0.23 17.11
CA GLU A 78 -6.06 -0.77 15.87
C GLU A 78 -7.60 -0.67 15.90
N LEU A 79 -8.19 -0.18 14.80
CA LEU A 79 -9.63 -0.09 14.61
C LEU A 79 -10.15 -1.31 13.85
N ALA A 80 -11.35 -1.77 14.21
CA ALA A 80 -12.05 -2.84 13.48
C ALA A 80 -12.69 -2.34 12.15
N PHE A 81 -11.94 -1.55 11.38
CA PHE A 81 -12.36 -0.98 10.10
C PHE A 81 -11.31 -1.25 9.02
N THR A 82 -11.74 -1.78 7.87
CA THR A 82 -10.84 -2.22 6.79
C THR A 82 -11.16 -1.58 5.44
N GLY A 83 -11.95 -0.51 5.43
CA GLY A 83 -12.30 0.22 4.21
C GLY A 83 -11.19 1.17 3.76
N SER A 84 -11.22 1.55 2.49
CA SER A 84 -10.26 2.51 1.92
C SER A 84 -10.49 3.97 2.34
N ALA A 85 -11.68 4.27 2.89
CA ALA A 85 -12.08 5.60 3.33
C ALA A 85 -12.79 5.52 4.69
N LEU A 86 -12.22 6.16 5.71
CA LEU A 86 -12.69 6.14 7.10
C LEU A 86 -13.34 7.49 7.46
N THR A 87 -14.58 7.48 7.92
CA THR A 87 -15.20 8.66 8.56
C THR A 87 -14.76 8.73 10.01
N VAL A 88 -14.18 9.85 10.44
CA VAL A 88 -13.61 10.01 11.78
C VAL A 88 -14.53 10.81 12.69
N GLU A 89 -15.00 10.16 13.75
CA GLU A 89 -15.95 10.73 14.71
C GLU A 89 -15.28 11.07 16.05
N GLU A 90 -14.00 10.73 16.21
CA GLU A 90 -13.20 10.99 17.40
C GLU A 90 -11.95 11.80 17.04
N ALA A 91 -11.55 12.70 17.92
CA ALA A 91 -10.34 13.48 17.72
C ALA A 91 -9.12 12.65 18.14
N GLY A 92 -8.11 12.57 17.28
CA GLY A 92 -6.85 11.89 17.57
C GLY A 92 -5.95 11.83 16.35
N LEU A 93 -4.85 11.08 16.48
CA LEU A 93 -3.93 10.79 15.38
C LEU A 93 -4.39 9.52 14.68
N TYR A 94 -4.74 9.64 13.38
CA TYR A 94 -5.08 8.50 12.55
C TYR A 94 -3.89 8.09 11.68
N GLU A 95 -3.60 6.79 11.69
CA GLU A 95 -2.57 6.17 10.85
C GLU A 95 -3.22 5.02 10.04
N VAL A 96 -2.71 4.76 8.84
CA VAL A 96 -3.19 3.66 7.99
C VAL A 96 -2.02 2.88 7.41
N ILE A 97 -2.08 1.55 7.54
CA ILE A 97 -1.20 0.63 6.84
C ILE A 97 -1.95 0.10 5.62
N VAL A 98 -1.28 0.09 4.47
CA VAL A 98 -1.85 -0.38 3.20
C VAL A 98 -1.00 -1.53 2.66
N VAL A 99 -1.67 -2.64 2.35
CA VAL A 99 -1.04 -3.85 1.78
C VAL A 99 -1.57 -4.07 0.36
N ASP A 100 -0.66 -4.24 -0.60
CA ASP A 100 -1.00 -4.62 -1.99
C ASP A 100 -1.41 -6.10 -2.06
N LEU A 101 -2.56 -6.37 -2.66
CA LEU A 101 -3.11 -7.71 -2.84
C LEU A 101 -2.56 -8.43 -4.08
N ALA A 102 -1.68 -7.79 -4.86
CA ALA A 102 -0.98 -8.41 -5.96
C ALA A 102 -0.23 -9.65 -5.46
N THR A 103 -0.73 -10.82 -5.85
CA THR A 103 -0.17 -12.12 -5.52
C THR A 103 1.29 -12.15 -5.95
N SER A 104 2.21 -12.38 -4.99
CA SER A 104 3.60 -12.74 -5.28
C SER A 104 3.63 -14.13 -5.93
N ASN A 105 3.22 -14.22 -7.19
CA ASN A 105 3.28 -15.47 -7.92
C ASN A 105 4.66 -15.62 -8.54
N SER A 106 5.66 -15.88 -7.69
CA SER A 106 6.92 -16.48 -8.11
C SER A 106 6.95 -17.90 -7.58
N THR A 107 6.32 -18.82 -8.32
CA THR A 107 6.70 -20.24 -8.23
C THR A 107 8.08 -20.39 -8.86
N GLU A 108 9.06 -20.80 -8.05
CA GLU A 108 10.35 -21.32 -8.52
C GLU A 108 10.19 -22.56 -9.42
#